data_AF-A0A938CR92-F1
#
_entry.id   AF-A0A938CR92-F1
#
_cell.length_a   1.000
_cell.length_b   1.000
_cell.length_c   1.000
_cell.angle_alpha   90.00
_cell.angle_beta   90.00
_cell.angle_gamma   90.00
#
_symmetry.space_group_name_H-M   'P 1'
#
loop_
_entity.id
_entity.type
_entity.pdbx_description
1 polymer ?
#
loop_
_entity_poly.entity_id
_entity_poly.type
_entity_poly.pdbx_seq_one_letter_code
_entity_poly.pdbx_strand_id
1 'polypeptide(L)'
;MIVSKLAAAALVVSVAAAPLPEERETAARQLSMHRKNVVVQPYQRRATDCIVRAVAADGRFKDGPADGPSNALGDLIVELMPQCAGPMRAMIEAYDRNFGAGAGEAFFMGPYLDLLPRTIGERAAGISR
;
A
#
# COMPACT_ATOMS: atom_id res chain seq x y z
N MET A 1 53.26 23.92 -40.05
CA MET A 1 52.30 24.54 -39.11
C MET A 1 51.74 23.46 -38.21
N ILE A 2 52.08 23.50 -36.91
CA ILE A 2 51.60 22.55 -35.90
C ILE A 2 50.54 23.27 -35.08
N VAL A 3 49.30 22.77 -35.09
CA VAL A 3 48.19 23.33 -34.31
C VAL A 3 48.11 22.54 -33.00
N SER A 4 48.63 23.13 -31.92
CA SER A 4 48.53 22.57 -30.57
C SER A 4 47.12 22.75 -30.03
N LYS A 5 46.42 21.65 -29.77
CA LYS A 5 45.14 21.66 -29.05
C LYS A 5 45.41 21.67 -27.54
N LEU A 6 45.09 22.78 -26.89
CA LEU A 6 45.07 22.89 -25.43
C LEU A 6 43.87 22.10 -24.89
N ALA A 7 44.13 20.97 -24.25
CA ALA A 7 43.14 20.23 -23.49
C ALA A 7 43.05 20.82 -22.08
N ALA A 8 41.99 21.58 -21.79
CA ALA A 8 41.68 22.03 -20.44
C ALA A 8 40.97 20.89 -19.70
N ALA A 9 41.65 20.25 -18.74
CA ALA A 9 41.03 19.29 -17.83
C ALA A 9 40.32 20.05 -16.70
N ALA A 10 38.99 20.11 -16.74
CA ALA A 10 38.19 20.63 -15.64
C ALA A 10 38.02 19.55 -14.55
N LEU A 11 38.66 19.74 -13.40
CA LEU A 11 38.48 18.94 -12.20
C LEU A 11 37.19 19.39 -11.50
N VAL A 12 36.11 18.61 -11.65
CA VAL A 12 34.89 18.81 -10.86
C VAL A 12 35.12 18.20 -9.48
N VAL A 13 35.32 19.05 -8.47
CA VAL A 13 35.37 18.61 -7.07
C VAL A 13 33.94 18.36 -6.59
N SER A 14 33.56 17.09 -6.47
CA SER A 14 32.34 16.69 -5.78
C SER A 14 32.53 16.88 -4.28
N VAL A 15 31.99 17.96 -3.72
CA VAL A 15 31.96 18.14 -2.26
C VAL A 15 30.82 17.28 -1.71
N ALA A 16 31.17 16.27 -0.92
CA ALA A 16 30.21 15.54 -0.11
C ALA A 16 29.76 16.44 1.06
N ALA A 17 28.77 17.28 0.82
CA ALA A 17 28.10 18.01 1.89
C ALA A 17 27.32 17.00 2.73
N ALA A 18 27.73 16.81 4.00
CA ALA A 18 26.92 16.02 4.93
C ALA A 18 25.59 16.75 5.16
N PRO A 19 24.44 16.06 5.07
CA PRO A 19 23.14 16.69 5.28
C PRO A 19 23.05 17.29 6.68
N LEU A 20 22.33 18.40 6.79
CA LEU A 20 22.11 19.09 8.06
C LEU A 20 21.44 18.13 9.07
N PRO A 21 21.61 18.35 10.39
CA PRO A 21 21.06 17.47 11.41
C PRO A 21 19.55 17.18 11.22
N GLU A 22 18.77 18.19 10.84
CA GLU A 22 17.32 18.08 10.59
C GLU A 22 16.99 17.19 9.38
N GLU A 23 17.79 17.26 8.31
CA GLU A 23 17.62 16.43 7.12
C GLU A 23 17.97 14.96 7.41
N ARG A 24 19.02 14.73 8.21
CA ARG A 24 19.39 13.39 8.68
C ARG A 24 18.29 12.76 9.53
N GLU A 25 17.72 13.52 10.45
CA GLU A 25 16.64 13.04 11.30
C GLU A 25 15.37 12.74 10.49
N THR A 26 15.02 13.61 9.54
CA THR A 26 13.90 13.38 8.62
C THR A 26 14.11 12.14 7.77
N ALA A 27 15.29 11.96 7.18
CA ALA A 27 15.63 10.77 6.40
C ALA A 27 15.60 9.49 7.26
N ALA A 28 16.10 9.55 8.50
CA ALA A 28 16.05 8.43 9.43
C ALA A 28 14.59 8.06 9.81
N ARG A 29 13.74 9.05 10.05
CA ARG A 29 12.30 8.85 10.28
C ARG A 29 11.61 8.23 9.06
N GLN A 30 11.88 8.73 7.86
CA GLN A 30 11.33 8.18 6.62
C GLN A 30 11.76 6.73 6.39
N LEU A 31 13.04 6.41 6.60
CA LEU A 31 13.55 5.06 6.48
C LEU A 31 12.91 4.11 7.50
N SER A 32 12.72 4.58 8.74
CA SER A 32 12.00 3.85 9.80
C SER A 32 10.55 3.56 9.40
N MET A 33 9.84 4.57 8.88
CA MET A 33 8.46 4.41 8.38
C MET A 33 8.40 3.44 7.21
N HIS A 34 9.32 3.54 6.25
CA HIS A 34 9.40 2.62 5.12
C HIS A 34 9.61 1.18 5.59
N ARG A 35 10.52 0.95 6.54
CA ARG A 35 10.76 -0.37 7.11
C ARG A 35 9.50 -0.94 7.77
N LYS A 36 8.79 -0.14 8.58
CA LYS A 36 7.53 -0.56 9.20
C LYS A 36 6.47 -0.92 8.15
N ASN A 37 6.36 -0.11 7.09
CA ASN A 37 5.46 -0.37 5.97
C ASN A 37 5.78 -1.69 5.26
N VAL A 38 7.05 -1.98 5.01
CA VAL A 38 7.49 -3.27 4.42
C VAL A 38 7.10 -4.46 5.30
N VAL A 39 7.18 -4.32 6.63
CA VAL A 39 6.81 -5.38 7.57
C VAL A 39 5.30 -5.67 7.55
N VAL A 40 4.46 -4.63 7.47
CA VAL A 40 2.99 -4.80 7.52
C VAL A 40 2.37 -5.14 6.16
N GLN A 41 3.06 -4.83 5.06
CA GLN A 41 2.57 -5.02 3.69
C GLN A 41 2.06 -6.46 3.37
N PRO A 42 2.71 -7.55 3.81
CA PRO A 42 2.21 -8.90 3.55
C PRO A 42 0.86 -9.18 4.23
N TYR A 43 0.60 -8.59 5.40
CA TYR A 43 -0.66 -8.76 6.13
C TYR A 43 -1.80 -8.02 5.44
N GLN A 44 -1.53 -6.79 4.96
CA GLN A 44 -2.47 -6.06 4.12
C GLN A 44 -2.86 -6.85 2.88
N ARG A 45 -1.86 -7.36 2.13
CA ARG A 45 -2.11 -8.19 0.95
C ARG A 45 -2.97 -9.40 1.30
N ARG A 46 -2.62 -10.14 2.35
CA ARG A 46 -3.37 -11.34 2.75
C ARG A 46 -4.82 -11.04 3.12
N ALA A 47 -5.08 -9.92 3.80
CA ALA A 47 -6.43 -9.46 4.11
C ALA A 47 -7.18 -9.10 2.82
N THR A 48 -6.59 -8.28 1.94
CA THR A 48 -7.20 -7.88 0.67
C THR A 48 -7.46 -9.08 -0.25
N ASP A 49 -6.51 -10.01 -0.35
CA ASP A 49 -6.63 -11.22 -1.19
C ASP A 49 -7.71 -12.19 -0.68
N CYS A 50 -7.99 -12.18 0.63
CA CYS A 50 -9.13 -12.91 1.16
C CYS A 50 -10.44 -12.28 0.66
N ILE A 51 -10.58 -10.96 0.80
CA ILE A 51 -11.82 -10.25 0.42
C ILE A 51 -12.04 -10.33 -1.09
N VAL A 52 -11.00 -10.12 -1.90
CA VAL A 52 -11.06 -10.27 -3.36
C VAL A 52 -11.57 -11.65 -3.75
N ARG A 53 -11.07 -12.72 -3.11
CA ARG A 53 -11.53 -14.08 -3.39
C ARG A 53 -12.96 -14.34 -2.95
N ALA A 54 -13.36 -13.81 -1.79
CA ALA A 54 -14.75 -13.91 -1.33
C ALA A 54 -15.70 -13.21 -2.30
N VAL A 55 -15.38 -11.98 -2.72
CA VAL A 55 -16.19 -11.20 -3.68
C VAL A 55 -16.22 -11.88 -5.04
N ALA A 56 -15.08 -12.32 -5.58
CA ALA A 56 -15.03 -13.01 -6.87
C ALA A 56 -15.77 -14.36 -6.88
N ALA A 57 -15.94 -14.99 -5.71
CA ALA A 57 -16.70 -16.23 -5.55
C ALA A 57 -18.21 -15.99 -5.35
N ASP A 58 -18.63 -14.77 -4.97
CA ASP A 58 -20.03 -14.44 -4.75
C ASP A 58 -20.77 -14.26 -6.08
N GLY A 59 -21.89 -14.96 -6.25
CA GLY A 59 -22.71 -14.90 -7.46
C GLY A 59 -23.24 -13.49 -7.76
N ARG A 60 -23.53 -12.70 -6.72
CA ARG A 60 -24.03 -11.32 -6.88
C ARG A 60 -23.02 -10.39 -7.54
N PHE A 61 -21.73 -10.69 -7.42
CA PHE A 61 -20.67 -9.96 -8.12
C PHE A 61 -20.61 -10.33 -9.61
N LYS A 62 -20.92 -11.58 -9.97
CA LYS A 62 -20.91 -12.09 -11.35
C LYS A 62 -22.17 -11.75 -12.12
N ASP A 63 -23.31 -11.84 -11.44
CA ASP A 63 -24.65 -11.65 -12.02
C ASP A 63 -25.11 -10.19 -11.94
N GLY A 64 -24.35 -9.35 -11.20
CA GLY A 64 -24.63 -7.92 -11.07
C GLY A 64 -24.29 -7.14 -12.34
N PRO A 65 -25.04 -6.08 -12.67
CA PRO A 65 -24.71 -5.21 -13.79
C PRO A 65 -23.32 -4.58 -13.60
N ALA A 66 -22.50 -4.57 -14.65
CA ALA A 66 -21.16 -3.95 -14.64
C ALA A 66 -21.19 -2.45 -14.27
N ASP A 67 -22.34 -1.82 -14.45
CA ASP A 67 -22.63 -0.41 -14.17
C ASP A 67 -23.46 -0.24 -12.88
N GLY A 68 -23.56 -1.30 -12.07
CA GLY A 68 -24.26 -1.28 -10.79
C GLY A 68 -23.72 -0.17 -9.89
N PRO A 69 -24.58 0.41 -9.05
CA PRO A 69 -24.17 1.56 -8.26
C PRO A 69 -23.01 1.18 -7.35
N SER A 70 -22.00 2.05 -7.25
CA SER A 70 -20.74 1.78 -6.56
C SER A 70 -20.90 1.43 -5.06
N ASN A 71 -22.03 1.79 -4.47
CA ASN A 71 -22.43 1.39 -3.13
C ASN A 71 -22.75 -0.12 -3.01
N ALA A 72 -23.28 -0.76 -4.05
CA ALA A 72 -23.64 -2.19 -4.03
C ALA A 72 -22.40 -3.09 -3.86
N LEU A 73 -21.27 -2.72 -4.47
CA LEU A 73 -19.99 -3.41 -4.25
C LEU A 73 -19.47 -3.17 -2.82
N GLY A 74 -19.59 -1.95 -2.31
CA GLY A 74 -19.20 -1.62 -0.93
C GLY A 74 -19.98 -2.45 0.09
N ASP A 75 -21.30 -2.53 -0.06
CA ASP A 75 -22.18 -3.31 0.81
C ASP A 75 -21.86 -4.80 0.75
N LEU A 76 -21.65 -5.34 -0.46
CA LEU A 76 -21.23 -6.73 -0.66
C LEU A 76 -19.91 -7.04 0.04
N ILE A 77 -18.93 -6.13 -0.04
CA ILE A 77 -17.66 -6.30 0.63
C ILE A 77 -17.86 -6.34 2.15
N VAL A 78 -18.59 -5.38 2.72
CA VAL A 78 -18.87 -5.34 4.17
C VAL A 78 -19.54 -6.63 4.64
N GLU A 79 -20.46 -7.18 3.85
CA GLU A 79 -21.14 -8.45 4.16
C GLU A 79 -20.19 -9.65 4.13
N LEU A 80 -19.20 -9.66 3.23
CA LEU A 80 -18.24 -10.76 3.08
C LEU A 80 -17.02 -10.64 4.00
N MET A 81 -16.72 -9.45 4.52
CA MET A 81 -15.59 -9.21 5.41
C MET A 81 -15.51 -10.14 6.63
N PRO A 82 -16.61 -10.52 7.31
CA PRO A 82 -16.55 -11.48 8.42
C PRO A 82 -15.87 -12.82 8.07
N GLN A 83 -15.97 -13.28 6.82
CA GLN A 83 -15.28 -14.48 6.34
C GLN A 83 -13.74 -14.32 6.35
N CYS A 84 -13.27 -13.08 6.30
CA CYS A 84 -11.87 -12.69 6.30
C CYS A 84 -11.38 -12.16 7.65
N ALA A 85 -12.14 -12.36 8.74
CA ALA A 85 -11.82 -11.83 10.07
C ALA A 85 -10.43 -12.26 10.58
N GLY A 86 -9.98 -13.48 10.28
CA GLY A 86 -8.65 -13.96 10.65
C GLY A 86 -7.52 -13.11 10.04
N PRO A 87 -7.42 -13.05 8.69
CA PRO A 87 -6.47 -12.18 7.99
C PRO A 87 -6.55 -10.69 8.40
N MET A 88 -7.76 -10.15 8.58
CA MET A 88 -7.93 -8.74 9.00
C MET A 88 -7.40 -8.48 10.41
N ARG A 89 -7.67 -9.38 11.36
CA ARG A 89 -7.13 -9.28 12.72
C ARG A 89 -5.61 -9.35 12.73
N ALA A 90 -5.03 -10.27 11.97
CA ALA A 90 -3.57 -10.37 11.85
C ALA A 90 -2.93 -9.10 11.27
N MET A 91 -3.62 -8.41 10.36
CA MET A 91 -3.20 -7.10 9.83
C MET A 91 -3.27 -6.01 10.90
N ILE A 92 -4.37 -5.90 11.64
CA ILE A 92 -4.54 -4.94 12.74
C ILE A 92 -3.43 -5.14 13.78
N GLU A 93 -3.23 -6.37 14.25
CA GLU A 93 -2.19 -6.70 15.23
C GLU A 93 -0.77 -6.41 14.70
N ALA A 94 -0.52 -6.66 13.41
CA ALA A 94 0.77 -6.33 12.80
C ALA A 94 1.01 -4.82 12.78
N TYR A 95 -0.03 -4.02 12.53
CA TYR A 95 0.06 -2.57 12.63
C TYR A 95 0.32 -2.11 14.06
N ASP A 96 -0.44 -2.62 15.04
CA ASP A 96 -0.26 -2.23 16.44
C ASP A 96 1.16 -2.50 16.94
N ARG A 97 1.74 -3.65 16.58
CA ARG A 97 3.12 -4.01 16.94
C ARG A 97 4.18 -3.07 16.34
N ASN A 98 3.91 -2.47 15.18
CA ASN A 98 4.91 -1.66 14.46
C ASN A 98 4.70 -0.14 14.63
N PHE A 99 3.45 0.30 14.80
CA PHE A 99 3.07 1.71 14.81
C PHE A 99 2.53 2.18 16.17
N GLY A 100 2.28 1.26 17.11
CA GLY A 100 1.75 1.56 18.44
C GLY A 100 0.31 1.08 18.62
N ALA A 101 -0.12 0.89 19.87
CA ALA A 101 -1.45 0.41 20.18
C ALA A 101 -2.55 1.33 19.59
N GLY A 102 -3.54 0.73 18.93
CA GLY A 102 -4.65 1.43 18.29
C GLY A 102 -4.34 1.92 16.87
N ALA A 103 -3.09 1.84 16.42
CA ALA A 103 -2.72 2.21 15.06
C ALA A 103 -3.33 1.25 14.02
N GLY A 104 -3.49 -0.02 14.35
CA GLY A 104 -4.09 -1.01 13.46
C GLY A 104 -5.57 -0.78 13.22
N GLU A 105 -6.32 -0.48 14.27
CA GLU A 105 -7.74 -0.16 14.15
C GLU A 105 -7.96 1.17 13.42
N ALA A 106 -7.15 2.20 13.72
CA ALA A 106 -7.19 3.47 12.99
C ALA A 106 -6.83 3.30 11.50
N PHE A 107 -5.84 2.46 11.18
CA PHE A 107 -5.52 2.13 9.79
C PHE A 107 -6.65 1.38 9.10
N PHE A 108 -7.24 0.39 9.78
CA PHE A 108 -8.34 -0.40 9.25
C PHE A 108 -9.57 0.47 8.98
N MET A 109 -10.00 1.29 9.95
CA MET A 109 -11.21 2.11 9.86
C MET A 109 -11.10 3.34 8.95
N GLY A 110 -9.90 3.73 8.54
CA GLY A 110 -9.67 4.86 7.64
C GLY A 110 -9.11 4.40 6.29
N PRO A 111 -7.80 4.56 6.06
CA PRO A 111 -7.20 4.42 4.73
C PRO A 111 -7.37 3.03 4.10
N TYR A 112 -7.50 1.98 4.90
CA TYR A 112 -7.73 0.64 4.37
C TYR A 112 -9.13 0.50 3.75
N LEU A 113 -10.18 0.95 4.45
CA LEU A 113 -11.57 0.90 3.97
C LEU A 113 -11.82 1.88 2.82
N ASP A 114 -11.23 3.07 2.84
CA ASP A 114 -11.41 4.08 1.78
C ASP A 114 -10.95 3.59 0.39
N LEU A 115 -9.90 2.77 0.36
CA LEU A 115 -9.30 2.25 -0.87
C LEU A 115 -9.86 0.89 -1.29
N LEU A 116 -10.59 0.24 -0.38
CA LEU A 116 -10.98 -1.15 -0.52
C LEU A 116 -11.93 -1.41 -1.69
N PRO A 117 -13.04 -0.65 -1.87
CA PRO A 117 -14.00 -0.91 -2.94
C PRO A 117 -13.37 -0.80 -4.34
N ARG A 118 -12.52 0.21 -4.54
CA ARG A 118 -11.79 0.41 -5.80
C ARG A 118 -10.83 -0.74 -6.07
N THR A 119 -9.98 -1.07 -5.09
CA THR A 119 -8.96 -2.11 -5.22
C THR A 119 -9.59 -3.48 -5.48
N ILE A 120 -10.70 -3.78 -4.82
CA ILE A 120 -11.40 -5.04 -4.98
C ILE A 120 -12.13 -5.10 -6.32
N GLY A 121 -12.84 -4.06 -6.72
CA GLY A 121 -13.55 -4.03 -8.00
C GLY A 121 -12.62 -4.29 -9.19
N GLU A 122 -11.46 -3.62 -9.21
CA GLU A 122 -10.45 -3.81 -10.26
C GLU A 122 -9.87 -5.24 -10.27
N ARG A 123 -9.58 -5.81 -9.10
CA ARG A 123 -8.94 -7.14 -8.98
C ARG A 123 -9.91 -8.30 -9.17
N ALA A 124 -11.10 -8.22 -8.59
CA ALA A 124 -12.11 -9.26 -8.68
C ALA A 124 -12.64 -9.39 -10.13
N ALA A 125 -12.83 -8.27 -10.83
CA ALA A 125 -13.21 -8.29 -12.25
C ALA A 125 -12.16 -8.98 -13.15
N GLY A 126 -10.87 -8.95 -12.78
CA GLY A 126 -9.80 -9.65 -13.47
C GLY A 126 -9.74 -11.17 -13.19
N ILE A 127 -10.33 -11.62 -12.08
CA ILE A 127 -10.35 -13.04 -11.66
C ILE A 127 -11.63 -13.75 -12.16
N SER A 128 -12.72 -13.02 -12.32
CA SER A 128 -14.02 -13.56 -12.73
C SER A 128 -14.22 -13.67 -14.26
N ARG A 129 -13.25 -13.23 -15.08
CA ARG A 129 -13.19 -13.50 -16.53
C ARG A 129 -12.46 -14.80 -16.82
#